data_AF-A0A8B9JEF7-F1
#
_entry.id   AF-A0A8B9JEF7-F1
#
_cell.length_a   1.000
_cell.length_b   1.000
_cell.length_c   1.000
_cell.angle_alpha   90.00
_cell.angle_beta   90.00
_cell.angle_gamma   90.00
#
_symmetry.space_group_name_H-M   'P 1'
#
loop_
_entity.id
_entity.type
_entity.pdbx_description
1 polymer ?
#
loop_
_entity_poly.entity_id
_entity_poly.type
_entity_poly.pdbx_seq_one_letter_code
_entity_poly.pdbx_strand_id
1 'polypeptide(L)'
;MDTFSGCGLCLPNLTHLSPCHFGDHRPPLCVEIKPKCGFLPFSRHVTKECKRKVCRFCMHQHFKLANGKWNRLSRYCPLDLFSGSKQRMFVAIKHLLEEPQNNLKIFKGGELIYSCKDDAKQQPDLNELVQHLWPYFHHSNGLYNGHQSSKAVFNEFIQVICGALLGSGDSSRSGEPRKVQLAESRSVCEASPLHRELLRSGEHSSNHGLPKDSVLAKILQVQMLDNLDIEGVYPLYKRVEQYLEEFPKERNRLQVDGPYDEGFLEKVKTCPSEDDGSIEYAVGKVLQYRVAMTAKDCSIMITFAPCGEDEKLQANLEIQPPKPRFTYSVSILDLDPKPYDSIPHQYKLDSKIVNYYLRSTTSAQDLPTSNHYKDRQDCTLLFHPV
;
A
#
# COMPACT_ATOMS: atom_id res chain seq x y z
N MET A 1 15.50 -2.04 21.54
CA MET A 1 15.47 -0.71 22.18
C MET A 1 16.90 -0.23 22.29
N ASP A 2 17.14 1.05 22.05
CA ASP A 2 18.42 1.66 22.40
C ASP A 2 18.49 1.79 23.93
N THR A 3 19.27 0.92 24.55
CA THR A 3 19.38 0.83 26.01
C THR A 3 20.29 1.90 26.61
N PHE A 4 21.02 2.67 25.79
CA PHE A 4 22.09 3.55 26.25
C PHE A 4 21.76 5.05 26.18
N SER A 5 20.91 5.49 25.25
CA SER A 5 20.60 6.93 25.13
C SER A 5 19.68 7.47 26.21
N GLY A 6 18.84 6.63 26.83
CA GLY A 6 17.82 7.07 27.79
C GLY A 6 16.69 7.89 27.18
N CYS A 7 16.62 7.97 25.84
CA CYS A 7 15.63 8.76 25.11
C CYS A 7 14.63 7.86 24.36
N GLY A 8 13.42 8.37 24.17
CA GLY A 8 12.39 7.72 23.37
C GLY A 8 11.40 8.74 22.78
N LEU A 9 10.76 8.38 21.67
CA LEU A 9 9.69 9.18 21.08
C LEU A 9 8.35 8.69 21.63
N CYS A 10 7.65 9.55 22.36
CA CYS A 10 6.29 9.27 22.82
C CYS A 10 5.30 9.60 21.69
N LEU A 11 4.61 8.57 21.19
CA LEU A 11 3.62 8.68 20.11
C LEU A 11 2.26 8.15 20.61
N PRO A 12 1.14 8.66 20.07
CA PRO A 12 -0.18 8.14 20.42
C PRO A 12 -0.34 6.68 19.99
N ASN A 13 -1.05 5.88 20.78
CA ASN A 13 -1.40 4.51 20.37
C ASN A 13 -2.59 4.52 19.40
N LEU A 14 -2.29 4.43 18.11
CA LEU A 14 -3.25 4.51 17.02
C LEU A 14 -4.14 3.26 16.88
N THR A 15 -3.86 2.17 17.59
CA THR A 15 -4.74 0.98 17.59
C THR A 15 -6.04 1.21 18.36
N HIS A 16 -6.12 2.30 19.12
CA HIS A 16 -7.32 2.74 19.80
C HIS A 16 -7.96 3.92 19.06
N LEU A 17 -9.28 3.97 19.10
CA LEU A 17 -10.06 5.11 18.67
C LEU A 17 -11.08 5.37 19.78
N SER A 18 -11.32 6.65 20.10
CA SER A 18 -12.35 7.01 21.07
C SER A 18 -13.68 6.39 20.63
N PRO A 19 -14.39 5.68 21.52
CA PRO A 19 -15.69 5.11 21.19
C PRO A 19 -16.61 6.22 20.68
N CYS A 20 -17.43 5.93 19.67
CA CYS A 20 -18.54 6.80 19.35
C CYS A 20 -19.45 6.94 20.59
N HIS A 21 -20.12 8.09 20.75
CA HIS A 21 -21.00 8.36 21.90
C HIS A 21 -22.18 7.37 22.08
N PHE A 22 -22.34 6.40 21.19
CA PHE A 22 -23.47 5.49 21.12
C PHE A 22 -23.07 4.03 21.41
N GLY A 23 -23.26 3.63 22.68
CA GLY A 23 -23.67 2.29 23.16
C GLY A 23 -22.82 1.04 22.86
N ASP A 24 -21.92 1.05 21.88
CA ASP A 24 -21.16 -0.14 21.50
C ASP A 24 -19.79 -0.17 22.15
N HIS A 25 -19.62 -1.10 23.09
CA HIS A 25 -18.40 -1.29 23.85
C HIS A 25 -17.45 -2.33 23.25
N ARG A 26 -17.73 -2.84 22.03
CA ARG A 26 -16.81 -3.75 21.34
C ARG A 26 -15.46 -3.04 21.10
N PRO A 27 -14.32 -3.73 21.30
CA PRO A 27 -13.02 -3.10 21.13
C PRO A 27 -12.79 -2.70 19.67
N PRO A 28 -12.01 -1.63 19.40
CA PRO A 28 -11.73 -1.20 18.03
C PRO A 28 -10.94 -2.26 17.27
N LEU A 29 -11.16 -2.33 15.96
CA LEU A 29 -10.34 -3.12 15.02
C LEU A 29 -9.38 -2.19 14.31
N CYS A 30 -8.09 -2.49 14.31
CA CYS A 30 -7.09 -1.72 13.59
C CYS A 30 -6.40 -2.57 12.53
N VAL A 31 -6.25 -2.04 11.33
CA VAL A 31 -5.56 -2.66 10.20
C VAL A 31 -4.34 -1.83 9.84
N GLU A 32 -3.14 -2.40 9.95
CA GLU A 32 -1.87 -1.80 9.50
C GLU A 32 -1.50 -2.40 8.14
N ILE A 33 -1.36 -1.56 7.11
CA ILE A 33 -0.98 -1.96 5.75
C ILE A 33 0.33 -1.26 5.37
N LYS A 34 1.33 -2.01 4.89
CA LYS A 34 2.49 -1.44 4.17
C LYS A 34 2.24 -1.52 2.66
N PRO A 35 1.74 -0.45 2.02
CA PRO A 35 1.18 -0.54 0.67
C PRO A 35 2.25 -0.67 -0.43
N LYS A 36 3.51 -0.28 -0.13
CA LYS A 36 4.62 -0.27 -1.08
C LYS A 36 4.42 0.75 -2.23
N CYS A 37 5.25 0.68 -3.26
CA CYS A 37 5.28 1.64 -4.37
C CYS A 37 4.10 1.43 -5.32
N GLY A 38 3.22 2.44 -5.44
CA GLY A 38 1.97 2.38 -6.21
C GLY A 38 2.06 2.70 -7.69
N PHE A 39 3.25 2.97 -8.23
CA PHE A 39 3.46 3.29 -9.65
C PHE A 39 4.60 2.47 -10.27
N LEU A 40 4.65 2.44 -11.61
CA LEU A 40 5.76 1.91 -12.40
C LEU A 40 6.69 3.06 -12.79
N PRO A 41 8.01 2.90 -12.70
CA PRO A 41 8.94 3.95 -13.12
C PRO A 41 8.76 4.27 -14.61
N PHE A 42 8.67 5.56 -14.92
CA PHE A 42 8.43 6.10 -16.26
C PHE A 42 9.64 6.89 -16.80
N SER A 43 10.63 7.19 -15.95
CA SER A 43 11.83 7.94 -16.33
C SER A 43 12.57 7.37 -17.53
N ARG A 44 13.11 8.22 -18.40
CA ARG A 44 14.03 7.83 -19.48
C ARG A 44 15.32 7.16 -19.01
N HIS A 45 15.70 7.35 -17.74
CA HIS A 45 16.93 6.80 -17.17
C HIS A 45 16.84 5.28 -16.86
N VAL A 46 15.63 4.71 -16.87
CA VAL A 46 15.42 3.27 -16.66
C VAL A 46 15.99 2.47 -17.84
N THR A 47 17.02 1.65 -17.58
CA THR A 47 17.71 0.86 -18.61
C THR A 47 17.06 -0.49 -18.91
N LYS A 48 16.29 -1.05 -17.97
CA LYS A 48 15.66 -2.38 -18.11
C LYS A 48 14.16 -2.25 -18.33
N GLU A 49 13.70 -2.67 -19.51
CA GLU A 49 12.29 -2.54 -19.93
C GLU A 49 11.30 -3.21 -18.96
N CYS A 50 11.67 -4.31 -18.32
CA CYS A 50 10.79 -4.99 -17.36
C CYS A 50 10.36 -4.07 -16.19
N LYS A 51 11.16 -3.07 -15.81
CA LYS A 51 10.81 -2.11 -14.76
C LYS A 51 9.61 -1.24 -15.14
N ARG A 52 9.38 -1.01 -16.44
CA ARG A 52 8.20 -0.29 -16.97
C ARG A 52 6.93 -1.14 -17.05
N LYS A 53 7.06 -2.44 -16.80
CA LYS A 53 6.00 -3.46 -17.00
C LYS A 53 5.58 -4.13 -15.71
N VAL A 54 6.53 -4.37 -14.81
CA VAL A 54 6.33 -5.10 -13.56
C VAL A 54 6.78 -4.26 -12.39
N CYS A 55 5.94 -4.16 -11.37
CA CYS A 55 6.23 -3.31 -10.23
C CYS A 55 7.36 -3.87 -9.37
N ARG A 56 8.03 -2.95 -8.65
CA ARG A 56 9.16 -3.27 -7.79
C ARG A 56 8.84 -4.34 -6.74
N PHE A 57 7.61 -4.33 -6.19
CA PHE A 57 7.16 -5.33 -5.21
C PHE A 57 7.11 -6.72 -5.82
N CYS A 58 6.43 -6.90 -6.95
CA CYS A 58 6.27 -8.18 -7.62
C CYS A 58 7.64 -8.76 -8.03
N MET A 59 8.54 -7.96 -8.61
CA MET A 59 9.90 -8.44 -8.91
C MET A 59 10.65 -8.87 -7.65
N HIS A 60 10.52 -8.10 -6.55
CA HIS A 60 11.20 -8.39 -5.29
C HIS A 60 10.67 -9.65 -4.60
N GLN A 61 9.40 -10.04 -4.81
CA GLN A 61 8.86 -11.28 -4.25
C GLN A 61 9.69 -12.50 -4.67
N HIS A 62 10.04 -12.60 -5.96
CA HIS A 62 10.88 -13.67 -6.49
C HIS A 62 12.26 -13.70 -5.82
N PHE A 63 12.89 -12.53 -5.65
CA PHE A 63 14.19 -12.42 -5.00
C PHE A 63 14.13 -12.76 -3.50
N LYS A 64 13.05 -12.38 -2.80
CA LYS A 64 12.86 -12.72 -1.38
C LYS A 64 12.61 -14.20 -1.16
N LEU A 65 11.81 -14.83 -2.03
CA LEU A 65 11.54 -16.27 -2.01
C LEU A 65 12.85 -17.05 -2.18
N ALA A 66 13.65 -16.68 -3.18
CA ALA A 66 14.92 -17.34 -3.48
C ALA A 66 15.94 -17.27 -2.33
N ASN A 67 15.92 -16.16 -1.59
CA ASN A 67 16.81 -15.95 -0.44
C ASN A 67 16.21 -16.46 0.88
N GLY A 68 15.11 -17.22 0.84
CA GLY A 68 14.48 -17.80 2.03
C GLY A 68 13.86 -16.78 2.99
N LYS A 69 13.67 -15.52 2.57
CA LYS A 69 13.02 -14.49 3.40
C LYS A 69 11.53 -14.78 3.57
N TRP A 70 10.91 -15.37 2.55
CA TRP A 70 9.52 -15.83 2.58
C TRP A 70 9.47 -17.21 1.91
N ASN A 71 8.48 -18.03 2.27
CA ASN A 71 8.33 -19.37 1.68
C ASN A 71 7.32 -19.41 0.53
N ARG A 72 6.55 -18.33 0.35
CA ARG A 72 5.49 -18.23 -0.65
C ARG A 72 5.49 -16.85 -1.28
N LEU A 73 5.11 -16.81 -2.56
CA LEU A 73 4.91 -15.56 -3.28
C LEU A 73 3.57 -14.95 -2.85
N SER A 74 3.61 -13.68 -2.44
CA SER A 74 2.38 -12.91 -2.29
C SER A 74 1.83 -12.55 -3.67
N ARG A 75 0.52 -12.75 -3.85
CA ARG A 75 -0.22 -12.32 -5.06
C ARG A 75 -0.62 -10.84 -5.01
N TYR A 76 -0.32 -10.15 -3.91
CA TYR A 76 -0.54 -8.73 -3.76
C TYR A 76 0.23 -7.93 -4.82
N CYS A 77 -0.44 -6.95 -5.43
CA CYS A 77 0.19 -5.97 -6.29
C CYS A 77 -0.17 -4.56 -5.81
N PRO A 78 0.81 -3.70 -5.49
CA PRO A 78 0.55 -2.32 -5.10
C PRO A 78 -0.27 -1.53 -6.13
N LEU A 79 -0.03 -1.72 -7.42
CA LEU A 79 -0.77 -1.00 -8.47
C LEU A 79 -2.28 -1.30 -8.43
N ASP A 80 -2.68 -2.48 -7.93
CA ASP A 80 -4.10 -2.81 -7.77
C ASP A 80 -4.71 -2.06 -6.58
N LEU A 81 -3.96 -1.91 -5.47
CA LEU A 81 -4.38 -1.12 -4.32
C LEU A 81 -4.46 0.38 -4.63
N PHE A 82 -3.49 0.91 -5.38
CA PHE A 82 -3.44 2.32 -5.78
C PHE A 82 -4.28 2.64 -7.03
N SER A 83 -5.09 1.71 -7.52
CA SER A 83 -5.84 1.88 -8.77
C SER A 83 -7.06 2.81 -8.65
N GLY A 84 -7.65 2.92 -7.46
CA GLY A 84 -8.98 3.54 -7.28
C GLY A 84 -10.14 2.71 -7.85
N SER A 85 -9.88 1.54 -8.44
CA SER A 85 -10.90 0.57 -8.83
C SER A 85 -11.27 -0.29 -7.63
N LYS A 86 -12.55 -0.27 -7.23
CA LYS A 86 -13.04 -1.04 -6.07
C LYS A 86 -12.74 -2.53 -6.23
N GLN A 87 -12.88 -3.08 -7.44
CA GLN A 87 -12.61 -4.48 -7.75
C GLN A 87 -11.12 -4.82 -7.58
N ARG A 88 -10.22 -4.03 -8.15
CA ARG A 88 -8.77 -4.24 -8.04
C ARG A 88 -8.29 -4.08 -6.59
N MET A 89 -8.77 -3.05 -5.89
CA MET A 89 -8.46 -2.84 -4.48
C MET A 89 -8.95 -4.00 -3.61
N PHE A 90 -10.17 -4.48 -3.84
CA PHE A 90 -10.73 -5.63 -3.13
C PHE A 90 -9.81 -6.86 -3.26
N VAL A 91 -9.38 -7.18 -4.49
CA VAL A 91 -8.47 -8.30 -4.76
C VAL A 91 -7.10 -8.07 -4.11
N ALA A 92 -6.59 -6.84 -4.11
CA ALA A 92 -5.33 -6.50 -3.46
C ALA A 92 -5.37 -6.75 -1.94
N ILE A 93 -6.42 -6.28 -1.24
CA ILE A 93 -6.61 -6.54 0.20
C ILE A 93 -6.83 -8.04 0.45
N LYS A 94 -7.59 -8.73 -0.40
CA LYS A 94 -7.76 -10.19 -0.30
C LYS A 94 -6.42 -10.92 -0.35
N HIS A 95 -5.55 -10.58 -1.29
CA HIS A 95 -4.22 -11.21 -1.38
C HIS A 95 -3.29 -10.84 -0.21
N LEU A 96 -3.47 -9.65 0.40
CA LEU A 96 -2.79 -9.31 1.65
C LEU A 96 -3.29 -10.15 2.82
N LEU A 97 -4.58 -10.47 2.88
CA LEU A 97 -5.11 -11.40 3.89
C LEU A 97 -4.55 -12.81 3.68
N GLU A 98 -4.52 -13.31 2.44
CA GLU A 98 -4.03 -14.66 2.13
C GLU A 98 -2.53 -14.85 2.39
N GLU A 99 -1.71 -13.82 2.11
CA GLU A 99 -0.25 -13.86 2.32
C GLU A 99 0.24 -12.50 2.87
N PRO A 100 0.07 -12.26 4.19
CA PRO A 100 0.33 -10.97 4.85
C PRO A 100 1.77 -10.52 4.80
N GLN A 101 2.71 -11.46 4.91
CA GLN A 101 4.13 -11.17 5.08
C GLN A 101 4.34 -10.06 6.13
N ASN A 102 5.21 -9.09 5.87
CA ASN A 102 5.33 -7.88 6.68
C ASN A 102 4.50 -6.71 6.13
N ASN A 103 3.47 -7.00 5.34
CA ASN A 103 2.64 -6.02 4.63
C ASN A 103 1.25 -5.81 5.23
N LEU A 104 0.78 -6.71 6.09
CA LEU A 104 -0.51 -6.60 6.76
C LEU A 104 -0.41 -7.09 8.21
N LYS A 105 -0.98 -6.30 9.14
CA LYS A 105 -1.27 -6.73 10.51
C LYS A 105 -2.67 -6.27 10.91
N ILE A 106 -3.32 -7.02 11.78
CA ILE A 106 -4.64 -6.67 12.32
C ILE A 106 -4.60 -6.77 13.84
N PHE A 107 -5.15 -5.75 14.49
CA PHE A 107 -5.23 -5.62 15.93
C PHE A 107 -6.69 -5.51 16.38
N LYS A 108 -6.98 -5.96 17.59
CA LYS A 108 -8.26 -5.81 18.26
C LYS A 108 -8.02 -5.30 19.67
N GLY A 109 -8.52 -4.10 19.98
CA GLY A 109 -8.34 -3.49 21.30
C GLY A 109 -6.87 -3.26 21.69
N GLY A 110 -5.99 -3.09 20.71
CA GLY A 110 -4.54 -2.95 20.90
C GLY A 110 -3.74 -4.24 20.82
N GLU A 111 -4.39 -5.41 20.85
CA GLU A 111 -3.71 -6.70 20.76
C GLU A 111 -3.60 -7.18 19.32
N LEU A 112 -2.44 -7.70 18.92
CA LEU A 112 -2.21 -8.27 17.60
C LEU A 112 -2.97 -9.60 17.46
N ILE A 113 -3.93 -9.65 16.55
CA ILE A 113 -4.75 -10.86 16.29
C ILE A 113 -4.44 -11.52 14.95
N TYR A 114 -3.73 -10.84 14.05
CA TYR A 114 -3.38 -11.40 12.74
C TYR A 114 -2.10 -10.78 12.16
N SER A 115 -1.16 -11.63 11.77
CA SER A 115 0.03 -11.28 11.01
C SER A 115 0.60 -12.52 10.31
N CYS A 116 1.66 -12.35 9.53
CA CYS A 116 2.52 -13.47 9.18
C CYS A 116 3.18 -14.02 10.45
N LYS A 117 3.11 -15.32 10.68
CA LYS A 117 3.79 -16.00 11.80
C LYS A 117 5.26 -16.20 11.43
N ASP A 118 6.16 -16.04 12.41
CA ASP A 118 7.62 -16.22 12.21
C ASP A 118 8.00 -17.66 11.87
N ASP A 119 7.16 -18.64 12.26
CA ASP A 119 7.34 -20.02 11.88
C ASP A 119 6.90 -20.23 10.42
N ALA A 120 7.91 -20.41 9.58
CA ALA A 120 7.86 -20.72 8.15
C ALA A 120 6.80 -21.75 7.72
N LYS A 121 6.33 -22.61 8.62
CA LYS A 121 5.40 -23.71 8.34
C LYS A 121 3.95 -23.41 8.70
N GLN A 122 3.65 -22.38 9.49
CA GLN A 122 2.29 -22.07 9.91
C GLN A 122 1.69 -20.99 9.02
N GLN A 123 0.69 -21.36 8.23
CA GLN A 123 -0.07 -20.39 7.47
C GLN A 123 -0.89 -19.48 8.41
N PRO A 124 -1.16 -18.23 7.99
CA PRO A 124 -2.13 -17.39 8.67
C PRO A 124 -3.48 -18.12 8.77
N ASP A 125 -4.04 -18.20 9.98
CA ASP A 125 -5.33 -18.86 10.17
C ASP A 125 -6.46 -17.87 9.90
N LEU A 126 -6.99 -17.91 8.69
CA LEU A 126 -8.14 -17.10 8.29
C LEU A 126 -9.40 -17.47 9.08
N ASN A 127 -9.55 -18.70 9.57
CA ASN A 127 -10.72 -19.09 10.34
C ASN A 127 -10.67 -18.46 11.74
N GLU A 128 -9.49 -18.46 12.36
CA GLU A 128 -9.25 -17.74 13.63
C GLU A 128 -9.57 -16.25 13.47
N LEU A 129 -9.08 -15.61 12.41
CA LEU A 129 -9.41 -14.21 12.12
C LEU A 129 -10.93 -13.98 11.96
N VAL A 130 -11.65 -14.89 11.28
CA VAL A 130 -13.11 -14.77 11.14
C VAL A 130 -13.81 -14.81 12.49
N GLN A 131 -13.34 -15.63 13.44
CA GLN A 131 -13.93 -15.65 14.79
C GLN A 131 -13.79 -14.28 15.49
N HIS A 132 -12.67 -13.58 15.28
CA HIS A 132 -12.50 -12.22 15.79
C HIS A 132 -13.37 -11.19 15.08
N LEU A 133 -13.57 -11.32 13.76
CA LEU A 133 -14.33 -10.38 12.93
C LEU A 133 -15.84 -10.58 13.01
N TRP A 134 -16.30 -11.82 13.22
CA TRP A 134 -17.70 -12.21 13.20
C TRP A 134 -18.60 -11.28 14.02
N PRO A 135 -18.26 -10.91 15.26
CA PRO A 135 -19.11 -10.04 16.06
C PRO A 135 -19.36 -8.68 15.43
N TYR A 136 -18.46 -8.16 14.58
CA TYR A 136 -18.56 -6.82 13.99
C TYR A 136 -19.40 -6.77 12.72
N PHE A 137 -19.46 -7.89 11.98
CA PHE A 137 -20.10 -7.98 10.67
C PHE A 137 -21.40 -8.79 10.66
N HIS A 138 -21.76 -9.40 11.79
CA HIS A 138 -23.01 -10.15 11.91
C HIS A 138 -24.25 -9.26 11.71
N HIS A 139 -25.20 -9.73 10.90
CA HIS A 139 -26.46 -9.03 10.63
C HIS A 139 -27.60 -9.71 11.41
N SER A 140 -28.22 -8.98 12.33
CA SER A 140 -29.37 -9.48 13.10
C SER A 140 -30.72 -9.29 12.38
N ASN A 141 -30.74 -8.74 11.16
CA ASN A 141 -31.98 -8.35 10.50
C ASN A 141 -32.49 -9.39 9.47
N GLY A 142 -33.49 -10.17 9.89
CA GLY A 142 -34.55 -10.66 9.00
C GLY A 142 -34.77 -12.18 8.97
N LEU A 143 -35.69 -12.67 9.82
CA LEU A 143 -36.51 -13.90 9.75
C LEU A 143 -35.88 -15.27 9.38
N TYR A 144 -34.62 -15.34 8.99
CA TYR A 144 -33.87 -16.57 8.77
C TYR A 144 -32.58 -16.48 9.56
N ASN A 145 -32.44 -17.31 10.60
CA ASN A 145 -31.18 -17.59 11.28
C ASN A 145 -30.23 -18.35 10.32
N GLY A 146 -29.89 -17.75 9.19
CA GLY A 146 -28.91 -18.26 8.26
C GLY A 146 -27.52 -17.94 8.78
N HIS A 147 -26.71 -18.97 9.01
CA HIS A 147 -25.30 -18.81 9.35
C HIS A 147 -24.60 -18.01 8.23
N GLN A 148 -24.18 -16.77 8.50
CA GLN A 148 -23.37 -15.98 7.56
C GLN A 148 -22.11 -16.78 7.22
N SER A 149 -21.69 -16.83 5.95
CA SER A 149 -20.48 -17.56 5.60
C SER A 149 -19.23 -16.76 6.00
N SER A 150 -18.13 -17.42 6.36
CA SER A 150 -16.83 -16.77 6.59
C SER A 150 -16.41 -15.87 5.41
N LYS A 151 -16.79 -16.28 4.19
CA LYS A 151 -16.57 -15.51 2.97
C LYS A 151 -17.31 -14.17 2.97
N ALA A 152 -18.55 -14.12 3.45
CA ALA A 152 -19.32 -12.88 3.54
C ALA A 152 -18.69 -11.90 4.54
N VAL A 153 -18.29 -12.38 5.73
CA VAL A 153 -17.60 -11.57 6.74
C VAL A 153 -16.32 -10.95 6.18
N PHE A 154 -15.49 -11.74 5.48
CA PHE A 154 -14.28 -11.20 4.84
C PHE A 154 -14.59 -10.18 3.75
N ASN A 155 -15.59 -10.45 2.91
CA ASN A 155 -15.95 -9.53 1.84
C ASN A 155 -16.37 -8.16 2.40
N GLU A 156 -17.18 -8.14 3.47
CA GLU A 156 -17.59 -6.90 4.13
C GLU A 156 -16.40 -6.19 4.79
N PHE A 157 -15.55 -6.94 5.49
CA PHE A 157 -14.34 -6.38 6.09
C PHE A 157 -13.42 -5.71 5.05
N ILE A 158 -13.19 -6.37 3.91
CA ILE A 158 -12.42 -5.82 2.79
C ILE A 158 -13.10 -4.56 2.23
N GLN A 159 -14.43 -4.58 2.07
CA GLN A 159 -15.17 -3.41 1.56
C GLN A 159 -15.04 -2.20 2.50
N VAL A 160 -15.09 -2.42 3.82
CA VAL A 160 -14.90 -1.37 4.83
C VAL A 160 -13.47 -0.80 4.78
N ILE A 161 -12.45 -1.64 4.63
CA ILE A 161 -11.05 -1.20 4.42
C ILE A 161 -10.94 -0.35 3.15
N CYS A 162 -11.45 -0.84 2.01
CA CYS A 162 -11.42 -0.10 0.75
C CYS A 162 -12.17 1.23 0.84
N GLY A 163 -13.31 1.26 1.56
CA GLY A 163 -14.07 2.47 1.82
C GLY A 163 -13.26 3.52 2.59
N ALA A 164 -12.58 3.11 3.67
CA ALA A 164 -11.72 4.00 4.46
C ALA A 164 -10.50 4.50 3.66
N LEU A 165 -9.88 3.65 2.83
CA LEU A 165 -8.75 4.03 1.99
C LEU A 165 -9.13 5.02 0.88
N LEU A 166 -10.38 4.99 0.41
CA LEU A 166 -10.92 5.91 -0.60
C LEU A 166 -11.61 7.14 0.01
N GLY A 167 -11.88 7.14 1.32
CA GLY A 167 -12.54 8.22 2.04
C GLY A 167 -11.76 9.54 1.94
N SER A 168 -12.49 10.64 1.81
CA SER A 168 -11.94 11.99 1.99
C SER A 168 -12.19 12.38 3.45
N GLY A 169 -11.13 12.67 4.21
CA GLY A 169 -11.26 13.23 5.54
C GLY A 169 -11.86 14.63 5.46
N ASP A 170 -13.09 14.81 5.95
CA ASP A 170 -13.77 16.08 6.22
C ASP A 170 -13.62 17.19 5.17
N SER A 171 -14.07 16.92 3.95
CA SER A 171 -14.32 18.00 2.98
C SER A 171 -15.78 17.99 2.57
N SER A 172 -16.60 18.74 3.31
CA SER A 172 -17.93 19.21 2.91
C SER A 172 -17.85 20.19 1.74
N ARG A 173 -17.25 19.74 0.63
CA ARG A 173 -17.29 20.42 -0.67
C ARG A 173 -18.12 19.54 -1.60
N SER A 174 -19.35 19.98 -1.84
CA SER A 174 -20.31 19.41 -2.78
C SER A 174 -19.85 19.60 -4.23
N GLY A 175 -18.75 18.96 -4.59
CA GLY A 175 -18.26 18.85 -5.97
C GLY A 175 -17.73 17.43 -6.20
N GLU A 176 -17.83 16.93 -7.43
CA GLU A 176 -17.27 15.62 -7.76
C GLU A 176 -15.80 15.53 -7.32
N PRO A 177 -15.38 14.43 -6.68
CA PRO A 177 -14.00 14.26 -6.24
C PRO A 177 -13.10 14.30 -7.47
N ARG A 178 -12.32 15.37 -7.60
CA ARG A 178 -11.28 15.48 -8.61
C ARG A 178 -10.34 14.27 -8.43
N LYS A 179 -10.11 13.49 -9.48
CA LYS A 179 -9.24 12.30 -9.45
C LYS A 179 -7.80 12.66 -9.78
N VAL A 180 -6.83 11.94 -9.22
CA VAL A 180 -5.43 12.03 -9.67
C VAL A 180 -5.30 11.22 -10.97
N GLN A 181 -4.88 11.87 -12.06
CA GLN A 181 -4.53 11.20 -13.31
C GLN A 181 -3.00 11.10 -13.41
N LEU A 182 -2.48 9.88 -13.55
CA LEU A 182 -1.08 9.67 -13.92
C LEU A 182 -0.99 9.71 -15.46
N ALA A 183 -0.65 10.86 -16.03
CA ALA A 183 -0.61 11.03 -17.48
C ALA A 183 0.50 10.21 -18.19
N GLU A 184 1.53 9.75 -17.46
CA GLU A 184 2.77 9.22 -18.06
C GLU A 184 3.14 7.79 -17.63
N SER A 185 2.38 7.16 -16.72
CA SER A 185 2.68 5.81 -16.20
C SER A 185 1.61 4.81 -16.61
N ARG A 186 2.04 3.61 -17.04
CA ARG A 186 1.14 2.45 -17.11
C ARG A 186 0.50 2.22 -15.74
N SER A 187 -0.81 1.97 -15.72
CA SER A 187 -1.63 1.80 -14.51
C SER A 187 -1.81 0.34 -14.07
N VAL A 188 -1.28 -0.62 -14.87
CA VAL A 188 -1.42 -2.06 -14.66
C VAL A 188 -0.04 -2.72 -14.70
N CYS A 189 0.21 -3.57 -13.70
CA CYS A 189 1.41 -4.38 -13.59
C CYS A 189 1.20 -5.72 -14.31
N GLU A 190 2.11 -6.14 -15.19
CA GLU A 190 2.01 -7.41 -15.93
C GLU A 190 2.07 -8.65 -15.00
N ALA A 191 2.70 -8.52 -13.83
CA ALA A 191 2.71 -9.57 -12.81
C ALA A 191 1.47 -9.56 -11.89
N SER A 192 0.54 -8.62 -12.06
CA SER A 192 -0.73 -8.68 -11.32
C SER A 192 -1.53 -9.88 -11.82
N PRO A 193 -2.15 -10.67 -10.92
CA PRO A 193 -3.07 -11.73 -11.32
C PRO A 193 -4.24 -11.24 -12.18
N LEU A 194 -4.61 -9.96 -12.07
CA LEU A 194 -5.70 -9.35 -12.82
C LEU A 194 -5.29 -8.89 -14.22
N HIS A 195 -4.00 -8.90 -14.56
CA HIS A 195 -3.50 -8.33 -15.82
C HIS A 195 -4.19 -8.91 -17.06
N ARG A 196 -4.34 -10.25 -17.14
CA ARG A 196 -4.99 -10.92 -18.28
C ARG A 196 -6.48 -10.61 -18.38
N GLU A 197 -7.16 -10.46 -17.25
CA GLU A 197 -8.59 -10.12 -17.21
C GLU A 197 -8.83 -8.68 -17.64
N LEU A 198 -7.96 -7.76 -17.21
CA LEU A 198 -7.98 -6.35 -17.62
C LEU A 198 -7.68 -6.17 -19.11
N LEU A 199 -6.80 -7.02 -19.68
CA LEU A 199 -6.54 -7.06 -21.12
C LEU A 199 -7.77 -7.46 -21.94
N ARG A 200 -8.55 -8.42 -21.44
CA ARG A 200 -9.75 -8.92 -22.14
C ARG A 200 -10.94 -7.97 -22.05
N SER A 201 -11.07 -7.27 -20.93
CA SER A 201 -12.19 -6.34 -20.67
C SER A 201 -12.01 -4.96 -21.32
N GLY A 202 -10.82 -4.65 -21.85
CA GLY A 202 -10.54 -3.33 -22.44
C GLY A 202 -10.50 -2.19 -21.41
N GLU A 203 -10.53 -2.50 -20.12
CA GLU A 203 -10.52 -1.54 -19.01
C GLU A 203 -9.17 -0.84 -18.79
N HIS A 204 -8.23 -0.92 -19.74
CA HIS A 204 -6.97 -0.16 -19.67
C HIS A 204 -7.17 1.36 -19.60
N SER A 205 -8.33 1.83 -20.07
CA SER A 205 -8.70 3.25 -20.16
C SER A 205 -9.88 3.63 -19.26
N SER A 206 -10.35 2.75 -18.37
CA SER A 206 -11.41 3.12 -17.44
C SER A 206 -10.86 4.17 -16.46
N ASN A 207 -11.58 5.29 -16.34
CA ASN A 207 -11.18 6.52 -15.64
C ASN A 207 -11.22 6.36 -14.11
N HIS A 208 -10.71 5.25 -13.60
CA HIS A 208 -10.52 4.98 -12.19
C HIS A 208 -9.19 5.59 -11.77
N GLY A 209 -9.30 6.69 -11.03
CA GLY A 209 -8.19 7.32 -10.34
C GLY A 209 -8.57 7.47 -8.88
N LEU A 210 -7.55 7.50 -8.02
CA LEU A 210 -7.76 7.73 -6.60
C LEU A 210 -8.42 9.10 -6.38
N PRO A 211 -9.39 9.22 -5.47
CA PRO A 211 -9.89 10.52 -5.02
C PRO A 211 -8.72 11.35 -4.50
N LYS A 212 -8.55 12.60 -4.97
CA LYS A 212 -7.38 13.44 -4.63
C LYS A 212 -7.10 13.57 -3.14
N ASP A 213 -8.16 13.58 -2.33
CA ASP A 213 -8.04 13.80 -0.89
C ASP A 213 -7.84 12.50 -0.08
N SER A 214 -7.93 11.34 -0.75
CA SER A 214 -7.69 10.04 -0.12
C SER A 214 -6.24 9.87 0.34
N VAL A 215 -6.04 9.06 1.38
CA VAL A 215 -4.71 8.76 1.92
C VAL A 215 -3.79 8.15 0.85
N LEU A 216 -4.34 7.27 -0.01
CA LEU A 216 -3.59 6.62 -1.08
C LEU A 216 -3.15 7.62 -2.14
N ALA A 217 -4.00 8.59 -2.52
CA ALA A 217 -3.63 9.62 -3.49
C ALA A 217 -2.49 10.49 -2.99
N LYS A 218 -2.56 10.93 -1.72
CA LYS A 218 -1.52 11.75 -1.08
C LYS A 218 -0.20 10.99 -0.98
N ILE A 219 -0.23 9.73 -0.54
CA ILE A 219 0.97 8.88 -0.49
C ILE A 219 1.55 8.70 -1.90
N LEU A 220 0.73 8.39 -2.90
CA LEU A 220 1.18 8.18 -4.27
C LEU A 220 1.87 9.41 -4.85
N GLN A 221 1.33 10.61 -4.61
CA GLN A 221 1.96 11.87 -5.02
C GLN A 221 3.37 12.05 -4.44
N VAL A 222 3.55 11.73 -3.14
CA VAL A 222 4.87 11.81 -2.50
C VAL A 222 5.81 10.72 -3.03
N GLN A 223 5.31 9.50 -3.28
CA GLN A 223 6.10 8.43 -3.89
C GLN A 223 6.62 8.81 -5.29
N MET A 224 5.84 9.59 -6.05
CA MET A 224 6.18 10.07 -7.39
C MET A 224 7.25 11.18 -7.42
N LEU A 225 7.70 11.70 -6.27
CA LEU A 225 8.90 12.53 -6.20
C LEU A 225 10.15 11.76 -6.70
N ASP A 226 10.12 10.42 -6.65
CA ASP A 226 11.09 9.58 -7.39
C ASP A 226 10.72 9.52 -8.88
N ASN A 227 10.95 10.63 -9.58
CA ASN A 227 10.63 10.78 -11.00
C ASN A 227 11.79 10.39 -11.93
N LEU A 228 12.99 10.12 -11.39
CA LEU A 228 14.17 9.71 -12.15
C LEU A 228 14.45 8.21 -12.08
N ASP A 229 13.79 7.48 -11.17
CA ASP A 229 14.18 6.14 -10.74
C ASP A 229 15.59 6.13 -10.11
N ILE A 230 15.90 5.11 -9.31
CA ILE A 230 17.24 4.99 -8.69
C ILE A 230 18.37 4.97 -9.72
N GLU A 231 18.12 4.50 -10.94
CA GLU A 231 19.09 4.55 -12.05
C GLU A 231 19.43 5.98 -12.49
N GLY A 232 18.47 6.92 -12.44
CA GLY A 232 18.70 8.34 -12.72
C GLY A 232 19.17 9.14 -11.51
N VAL A 233 18.80 8.73 -10.29
CA VAL A 233 19.23 9.40 -9.04
C VAL A 233 20.68 9.07 -8.70
N TYR A 234 21.13 7.85 -8.94
CA TYR A 234 22.47 7.41 -8.50
C TYR A 234 23.64 8.25 -9.08
N PRO A 235 23.63 8.65 -10.37
CA PRO A 235 24.61 9.60 -10.90
C PRO A 235 24.59 10.97 -10.19
N LEU A 236 23.41 11.48 -9.83
CA LEU A 236 23.27 12.74 -9.10
C LEU A 236 23.82 12.61 -7.68
N TYR A 237 23.53 11.49 -6.99
CA TYR A 237 24.16 11.17 -5.71
C TYR A 237 25.69 11.16 -5.81
N LYS A 238 26.26 10.56 -6.86
CA LYS A 238 27.72 10.58 -7.08
C LYS A 238 28.27 11.99 -7.29
N ARG A 239 27.53 12.88 -7.98
CA ARG A 239 27.89 14.30 -8.11
C ARG A 239 27.92 14.99 -6.75
N VAL A 240 26.94 14.72 -5.88
CA VAL A 240 26.90 15.27 -4.52
C VAL A 240 28.07 14.76 -3.68
N GLU A 241 28.38 13.47 -3.73
CA GLU A 241 29.53 12.89 -3.02
C GLU A 241 30.85 13.53 -3.45
N GLN A 242 31.09 13.66 -4.77
CA GLN A 242 32.30 14.28 -5.29
C GLN A 242 32.44 15.73 -4.82
N TYR A 243 31.35 16.49 -4.83
CA TYR A 243 31.35 17.86 -4.32
C TYR A 243 31.63 17.93 -2.81
N LEU A 244 31.06 17.02 -2.02
CA LEU A 244 31.27 16.98 -0.57
C LEU A 244 32.65 16.44 -0.16
N GLU A 245 33.29 15.63 -1.00
CA GLU A 245 34.69 15.23 -0.84
C GLU A 245 35.62 16.46 -0.96
N GLU A 246 35.35 17.35 -1.92
CA GLU A 246 36.12 18.59 -2.13
C GLU A 246 35.74 19.69 -1.11
N PHE A 247 34.46 19.81 -0.77
CA PHE A 247 33.93 20.84 0.13
C PHE A 247 33.14 20.25 1.33
N PRO A 248 33.78 19.55 2.29
CA PRO A 248 33.08 18.87 3.38
C PRO A 248 32.21 19.76 4.26
N LYS A 249 32.58 21.04 4.40
CA LYS A 249 31.86 22.04 5.22
C LYS A 249 30.49 22.41 4.65
N GLU A 250 30.28 22.17 3.36
CA GLU A 250 29.03 22.52 2.65
C GLU A 250 27.88 21.57 2.98
N ARG A 251 28.15 20.41 3.60
CA ARG A 251 27.13 19.41 3.96
C ARG A 251 25.97 19.99 4.76
N ASN A 252 26.28 20.88 5.72
CA ASN A 252 25.28 21.57 6.53
C ASN A 252 24.48 22.60 5.71
N ARG A 253 25.14 23.38 4.83
CA ARG A 253 24.45 24.35 3.94
C ARG A 253 23.48 23.64 3.01
N LEU A 254 23.91 22.50 2.47
CA LEU A 254 23.09 21.67 1.57
C LEU A 254 21.93 20.99 2.31
N GLN A 255 21.95 20.94 3.65
CA GLN A 255 20.95 20.28 4.50
C GLN A 255 20.76 18.80 4.13
N VAL A 256 21.85 18.10 3.82
CA VAL A 256 21.79 16.68 3.45
C VAL A 256 21.23 15.85 4.60
N ASP A 257 21.60 16.14 5.85
CA ASP A 257 21.15 15.40 7.03
C ASP A 257 20.13 16.18 7.90
N GLY A 258 19.60 17.27 7.35
CA GLY A 258 18.74 18.23 8.06
C GLY A 258 19.48 19.52 8.47
N PRO A 259 18.84 20.38 9.30
CA PRO A 259 17.50 20.19 9.88
C PRO A 259 16.39 20.11 8.82
N TYR A 260 15.32 19.36 9.11
CA TYR A 260 14.17 19.18 8.22
C TYR A 260 13.13 20.29 8.45
N ASP A 261 13.53 21.53 8.19
CA ASP A 261 12.73 22.74 8.38
C ASP A 261 11.94 23.16 7.11
N GLU A 262 11.36 24.37 7.14
CA GLU A 262 10.65 24.93 5.98
C GLU A 262 11.56 25.10 4.75
N GLY A 263 12.85 25.41 4.96
CA GLY A 263 13.83 25.53 3.88
C GLY A 263 14.11 24.19 3.20
N PHE A 264 14.21 23.10 3.98
CA PHE A 264 14.28 21.74 3.44
C PHE A 264 13.04 21.42 2.59
N LEU A 265 11.84 21.74 3.10
CA LEU A 265 10.60 21.47 2.39
C LEU A 265 10.52 22.26 1.08
N GLU A 266 10.98 23.51 1.07
CA GLU A 266 11.02 24.35 -0.12
C GLU A 266 11.96 23.79 -1.18
N LYS A 267 13.16 23.31 -0.80
CA LYS A 267 14.08 22.62 -1.72
C LYS A 267 13.45 21.39 -2.36
N VAL A 268 12.70 20.60 -1.58
CA VAL A 268 12.00 19.40 -2.10
C VAL A 268 10.89 19.79 -3.08
N LYS A 269 10.18 20.90 -2.83
CA LYS A 269 9.06 21.36 -3.69
C LYS A 269 9.51 22.06 -4.97
N THR A 270 10.56 22.88 -4.88
CA THR A 270 11.01 23.78 -5.96
C THR A 270 12.11 23.21 -6.84
N CYS A 271 12.62 22.01 -6.53
CA CYS A 271 13.63 21.35 -7.35
C CYS A 271 13.18 21.27 -8.82
N PRO A 272 13.97 21.80 -9.78
CA PRO A 272 13.63 21.81 -11.19
C PRO A 272 13.35 20.41 -11.77
N SER A 273 12.63 20.36 -12.88
CA SER A 273 12.36 19.13 -13.62
C SER A 273 13.59 18.65 -14.40
N GLU A 274 14.33 19.57 -15.00
CA GLU A 274 15.49 19.29 -15.86
C GLU A 274 16.81 19.54 -15.14
N ASP A 275 17.83 18.73 -15.45
CA ASP A 275 19.18 18.84 -14.88
C ASP A 275 19.92 20.01 -15.53
N ASP A 276 20.18 21.06 -14.75
CA ASP A 276 20.96 22.24 -15.14
C ASP A 276 22.47 22.09 -14.87
N GLY A 277 22.89 20.91 -14.38
CA GLY A 277 24.28 20.63 -14.02
C GLY A 277 24.68 21.11 -12.63
N SER A 278 23.83 21.85 -11.91
CA SER A 278 24.15 22.40 -10.59
C SER A 278 24.23 21.34 -9.50
N ILE A 279 24.89 21.70 -8.39
CA ILE A 279 24.89 20.90 -7.17
C ILE A 279 23.52 21.00 -6.47
N GLU A 280 22.87 22.16 -6.53
CA GLU A 280 21.52 22.39 -5.99
C GLU A 280 20.48 21.46 -6.63
N TYR A 281 20.52 21.26 -7.95
CA TYR A 281 19.66 20.29 -8.62
C TYR A 281 19.92 18.86 -8.15
N ALA A 282 21.19 18.44 -8.11
CA ALA A 282 21.56 17.10 -7.70
C ALA A 282 21.15 16.80 -6.25
N VAL A 283 21.37 17.76 -5.33
CA VAL A 283 20.90 17.67 -3.95
C VAL A 283 19.38 17.63 -3.90
N GLY A 284 18.69 18.52 -4.60
CA GLY A 284 17.22 18.57 -4.65
C GLY A 284 16.60 17.22 -5.07
N LYS A 285 17.14 16.59 -6.12
CA LYS A 285 16.71 15.26 -6.58
C LYS A 285 17.03 14.14 -5.60
N VAL A 286 18.18 14.19 -4.94
CA VAL A 286 18.52 13.24 -3.88
C VAL A 286 17.57 13.37 -2.69
N LEU A 287 17.21 14.59 -2.29
CA LEU A 287 16.24 14.82 -1.21
C LEU A 287 14.83 14.36 -1.60
N GLN A 288 14.36 14.70 -2.81
CA GLN A 288 13.10 14.20 -3.37
C GLN A 288 13.04 12.67 -3.36
N TYR A 289 14.12 12.00 -3.78
CA TYR A 289 14.22 10.54 -3.75
C TYR A 289 14.10 9.98 -2.32
N ARG A 290 14.78 10.56 -1.34
CA ARG A 290 14.71 10.10 0.06
C ARG A 290 13.32 10.26 0.66
N VAL A 291 12.64 11.37 0.36
CA VAL A 291 11.24 11.59 0.75
C VAL A 291 10.33 10.54 0.09
N ALA A 292 10.50 10.30 -1.22
CA ALA A 292 9.76 9.27 -1.93
C ALA A 292 9.99 7.86 -1.35
N MET A 293 11.24 7.50 -1.04
CA MET A 293 11.57 6.21 -0.45
C MET A 293 10.98 6.03 0.95
N THR A 294 10.81 7.10 1.71
CA THR A 294 10.07 7.10 2.98
C THR A 294 8.60 6.76 2.73
N ALA A 295 7.95 7.45 1.79
CA ALA A 295 6.55 7.16 1.42
C ALA A 295 6.33 5.77 0.78
N LYS A 296 7.35 5.19 0.13
CA LYS A 296 7.30 3.81 -0.42
C LYS A 296 7.38 2.73 0.68
N ASP A 297 7.87 3.06 1.86
CA ASP A 297 8.05 2.14 2.99
C ASP A 297 7.18 2.45 4.21
N CYS A 298 6.39 3.52 4.16
CA CYS A 298 5.44 3.88 5.22
C CYS A 298 4.35 2.81 5.44
N SER A 299 3.66 2.93 6.57
CA SER A 299 2.46 2.13 6.88
C SER A 299 1.22 3.02 6.93
N ILE A 300 0.07 2.45 6.59
CA ILE A 300 -1.25 3.07 6.79
C ILE A 300 -1.93 2.28 7.90
N MET A 301 -2.32 2.95 8.98
CA MET A 301 -3.19 2.38 10.01
C MET A 301 -4.62 2.88 9.82
N ILE A 302 -5.56 1.94 9.79
CA ILE A 302 -6.99 2.22 9.72
C ILE A 302 -7.64 1.61 10.95
N THR A 303 -8.16 2.45 11.84
CA THR A 303 -8.79 2.01 13.09
C THR A 303 -10.27 2.24 13.00
N PHE A 304 -11.05 1.17 13.12
CA PHE A 304 -12.51 1.14 13.09
C PHE A 304 -13.04 0.99 14.51
N ALA A 305 -13.90 1.91 14.94
CA ALA A 305 -14.74 1.74 16.12
C ALA A 305 -16.18 1.47 15.65
N PRO A 306 -16.80 0.37 16.11
CA PRO A 306 -18.18 0.09 15.73
C PRO A 306 -19.12 1.12 16.36
N CYS A 307 -20.17 1.47 15.62
CA CYS A 307 -21.21 2.38 16.10
C CYS A 307 -22.45 1.59 16.48
N GLY A 308 -22.97 1.82 17.69
CA GLY A 308 -24.23 1.21 18.12
C GLY A 308 -25.42 1.64 17.25
N GLU A 309 -26.45 0.79 17.19
CA GLU A 309 -27.75 1.16 16.64
C GLU A 309 -28.50 2.04 17.64
N ASP A 310 -29.30 2.98 17.13
CA ASP A 310 -30.12 3.85 17.97
C ASP A 310 -31.32 3.03 18.47
N GLU A 311 -31.29 2.55 19.72
CA GLU A 311 -32.43 1.83 20.33
C GLU A 311 -33.69 2.71 20.46
N LYS A 312 -33.62 4.01 20.16
CA LYS A 312 -34.81 4.87 20.06
C LYS A 312 -35.46 4.69 18.70
N LEU A 313 -36.43 3.77 18.66
CA LEU A 313 -37.51 3.75 17.67
C LEU A 313 -38.09 5.17 17.48
N GLN A 314 -37.62 5.92 16.49
CA GLN A 314 -38.38 7.03 15.97
C GLN A 314 -39.38 6.46 14.98
N ALA A 315 -40.66 6.54 15.35
CA ALA A 315 -41.81 6.22 14.53
C ALA A 315 -42.01 7.26 13.40
N ASN A 316 -40.94 7.60 12.68
CA ASN A 316 -40.96 8.55 11.57
C ASN A 316 -40.63 7.79 10.29
N LEU A 317 -41.62 7.68 9.40
CA LEU A 317 -41.58 7.03 8.07
C LEU A 317 -40.69 7.77 7.06
N GLU A 318 -39.55 8.32 7.48
CA GLU A 318 -38.57 8.90 6.57
C GLU A 318 -37.41 7.93 6.41
N ILE A 319 -37.12 7.57 5.15
CA ILE A 319 -35.95 6.76 4.79
C ILE A 319 -34.70 7.62 5.07
N GLN A 320 -34.19 7.58 6.30
CA GLN A 320 -32.89 8.14 6.61
C GLN A 320 -31.81 7.32 5.88
N PRO A 321 -30.76 7.96 5.35
CA PRO A 321 -29.63 7.22 4.79
C PRO A 321 -29.09 6.25 5.85
N PRO A 322 -28.69 5.03 5.46
CA PRO A 322 -28.23 4.03 6.42
C PRO A 322 -27.07 4.61 7.26
N LYS A 323 -27.26 4.65 8.58
CA LYS A 323 -26.23 5.13 9.52
C LYS A 323 -24.95 4.30 9.34
N PRO A 324 -23.76 4.91 9.32
CA PRO A 324 -22.51 4.18 9.13
C PRO A 324 -22.26 3.24 10.32
N ARG A 325 -22.04 1.95 10.03
CA ARG A 325 -21.79 0.88 11.04
C ARG A 325 -20.48 1.07 11.82
N PHE A 326 -19.55 1.84 11.26
CA PHE A 326 -18.26 2.12 11.86
C PHE A 326 -17.93 3.60 11.73
N THR A 327 -17.35 4.16 12.77
CA THR A 327 -16.47 5.32 12.65
C THR A 327 -15.06 4.82 12.44
N TYR A 328 -14.23 5.60 11.74
CA TYR A 328 -12.86 5.21 11.50
C TYR A 328 -11.90 6.40 11.50
N SER A 329 -10.64 6.12 11.78
CA SER A 329 -9.52 7.03 11.60
C SER A 329 -8.47 6.39 10.70
N VAL A 330 -7.82 7.22 9.87
CA VAL A 330 -6.72 6.81 8.99
C VAL A 330 -5.48 7.59 9.37
N SER A 331 -4.39 6.90 9.63
CA SER A 331 -3.10 7.48 10.01
C SER A 331 -1.96 6.89 9.19
N ILE A 332 -0.86 7.62 9.06
CA ILE A 332 0.35 7.19 8.36
C ILE A 332 1.48 7.06 9.39
N LEU A 333 2.24 5.97 9.30
CA LEU A 333 3.34 5.63 10.20
C LEU A 333 4.63 5.34 9.41
N ASP A 334 5.73 5.14 10.14
CA ASP A 334 7.05 4.83 9.60
C ASP A 334 7.55 5.94 8.62
N LEU A 335 7.43 7.20 9.05
CA LEU A 335 7.75 8.40 8.26
C LEU A 335 9.15 8.98 8.53
N ASP A 336 10.03 8.21 9.16
CA ASP A 336 11.41 8.63 9.37
C ASP A 336 12.15 8.77 8.02
N PRO A 337 12.77 9.92 7.72
CA PRO A 337 13.47 10.13 6.47
C PRO A 337 14.54 9.05 6.23
N LYS A 338 14.51 8.42 5.06
CA LYS A 338 15.53 7.43 4.69
C LYS A 338 16.93 8.07 4.72
N PRO A 339 17.95 7.41 5.28
CA PRO A 339 19.28 8.00 5.40
C PRO A 339 19.94 8.17 4.02
N TYR A 340 20.71 9.25 3.86
CA TYR A 340 21.43 9.56 2.61
C TYR A 340 22.36 8.41 2.18
N ASP A 341 23.09 7.81 3.14
CA ASP A 341 24.04 6.71 2.90
C ASP A 341 23.39 5.39 2.44
N SER A 342 22.06 5.29 2.46
CA SER A 342 21.36 4.11 1.94
C SER A 342 21.26 4.07 0.41
N ILE A 343 21.47 5.20 -0.28
CA ILE A 343 21.29 5.31 -1.74
C ILE A 343 22.16 4.30 -2.52
N PRO A 344 23.47 4.14 -2.24
CA PRO A 344 24.29 3.10 -2.89
C PRO A 344 23.76 1.68 -2.67
N HIS A 345 23.23 1.38 -1.48
CA HIS A 345 22.61 0.10 -1.20
C HIS A 345 21.35 -0.11 -2.04
N GLN A 346 20.48 0.91 -2.15
CA GLN A 346 19.27 0.83 -2.96
C GLN A 346 19.57 0.58 -4.44
N TYR A 347 20.57 1.27 -5.01
CA TYR A 347 20.99 1.08 -6.40
C TYR A 347 21.48 -0.37 -6.67
N LYS A 348 22.33 -0.91 -5.78
CA LYS A 348 22.80 -2.29 -5.86
C LYS A 348 21.66 -3.30 -5.68
N LEU A 349 20.76 -3.06 -4.73
CA LEU A 349 19.64 -3.94 -4.44
C LEU A 349 18.65 -3.98 -5.61
N ASP A 350 18.34 -2.84 -6.21
CA ASP A 350 17.48 -2.75 -7.40
C ASP A 350 18.03 -3.59 -8.55
N SER A 351 19.33 -3.41 -8.85
CA SER A 351 20.02 -4.20 -9.87
C SER A 351 19.94 -5.71 -9.62
N LYS A 352 20.13 -6.15 -8.36
CA LYS A 352 20.01 -7.58 -8.00
C LYS A 352 18.61 -8.12 -8.26
N ILE A 353 17.58 -7.36 -7.89
CA ILE A 353 16.19 -7.80 -8.00
C ILE A 353 15.74 -7.88 -9.45
N VAL A 354 16.06 -6.85 -10.24
CA VAL A 354 15.71 -6.81 -11.67
C VAL A 354 16.42 -7.93 -12.44
N ASN A 355 17.72 -8.12 -12.20
CA ASN A 355 18.48 -9.18 -12.87
C ASN A 355 18.00 -10.58 -12.45
N TYR A 356 17.66 -10.78 -11.17
CA TYR A 356 17.10 -12.05 -10.71
C TYR A 356 15.75 -12.33 -11.35
N TYR A 357 14.86 -11.33 -11.37
CA TYR A 357 13.52 -11.45 -11.96
C TYR A 357 13.61 -11.87 -13.43
N LEU A 358 14.40 -11.15 -14.23
CA LEU A 358 14.61 -11.46 -15.66
C LEU A 358 15.09 -12.91 -15.87
N ARG A 359 16.10 -13.37 -15.12
CA ARG A 359 16.59 -14.75 -15.20
C ARG A 359 15.49 -15.76 -14.86
N SER A 360 14.78 -15.52 -13.76
CA SER A 360 13.73 -16.43 -13.30
C SER A 360 12.54 -16.55 -14.26
N THR A 361 12.20 -15.46 -14.98
CA THR A 361 11.09 -15.46 -15.93
C THR A 361 11.48 -15.99 -17.30
N THR A 362 12.73 -15.79 -17.75
CA THR A 362 13.22 -16.37 -19.01
C THR A 362 13.36 -17.88 -18.89
N SER A 363 13.98 -18.38 -17.81
CA SER A 363 14.11 -19.83 -17.60
C SER A 363 12.76 -20.54 -17.44
N ALA A 364 11.72 -19.85 -16.97
CA ALA A 364 10.37 -20.41 -16.88
C ALA A 364 9.63 -20.46 -18.23
N GLN A 365 10.08 -19.73 -19.25
CA GLN A 365 9.52 -19.77 -20.61
C GLN A 365 10.16 -20.87 -21.48
N ASP A 366 11.35 -21.36 -21.12
CA ASP A 366 12.09 -22.40 -21.85
C ASP A 366 11.79 -23.85 -21.39
N LEU A 367 10.93 -24.03 -20.39
CA LEU A 367 10.44 -25.35 -19.96
C LEU A 367 9.04 -25.60 -20.54
N PRO A 368 8.77 -26.76 -21.20
CA PRO A 368 7.40 -27.11 -21.54
C PRO A 368 6.58 -27.17 -20.25
N THR A 369 5.45 -26.48 -20.24
CA THR A 369 4.47 -26.47 -19.14
C THR A 369 4.12 -27.89 -18.71
N SER A 370 4.77 -28.40 -17.66
CA SER A 370 4.21 -29.50 -16.87
C SER A 370 3.12 -28.87 -15.99
N ASN A 371 1.90 -28.85 -16.52
CA ASN A 371 0.70 -28.55 -15.76
C ASN A 371 0.47 -29.67 -14.73
N HIS A 372 1.14 -29.55 -13.59
CA HIS A 372 0.75 -30.20 -12.34
C HIS A 372 0.39 -29.14 -11.29
N TYR A 373 -0.46 -28.20 -11.68
CA TYR A 373 -1.44 -27.65 -10.74
C TYR A 373 -2.73 -28.45 -10.95
N LYS A 374 -3.08 -29.29 -9.97
CA LYS A 374 -4.41 -29.90 -9.90
C LYS A 374 -5.43 -28.79 -9.71
N ASP A 375 -6.04 -28.36 -10.80
CA ASP A 375 -7.35 -27.72 -10.77
C ASP A 375 -8.32 -28.68 -10.07
N ARG A 376 -8.80 -28.29 -8.89
CA ARG A 376 -9.99 -28.91 -8.30
C ARG A 376 -11.20 -28.10 -8.76
N GLN A 377 -11.75 -28.58 -9.87
CA GLN A 377 -13.15 -28.66 -10.28
C GLN A 377 -14.01 -27.39 -10.32
N ASP A 378 -14.36 -27.09 -11.58
CA ASP A 378 -15.50 -26.33 -12.07
C ASP A 378 -16.79 -26.49 -11.26
N CYS A 379 -17.41 -25.36 -10.92
CA CYS A 379 -18.85 -25.29 -10.71
C CYS A 379 -19.47 -24.69 -11.96
N THR A 380 -19.94 -25.55 -12.86
CA THR A 380 -20.74 -25.16 -14.03
C THR A 380 -22.11 -24.67 -13.54
N LEU A 381 -22.43 -23.41 -13.83
CA LEU A 381 -23.78 -22.86 -13.70
C LEU A 381 -24.70 -23.55 -14.74
N LEU A 382 -25.62 -24.39 -14.27
CA LEU A 382 -26.73 -24.88 -15.07
C LEU A 382 -27.88 -23.86 -14.98
N PHE A 383 -28.17 -23.19 -16.08
CA PHE A 383 -29.41 -22.45 -16.26
C PHE A 383 -30.54 -23.46 -16.50
N HIS A 384 -31.59 -23.41 -15.68
CA HIS A 384 -32.85 -24.08 -16.00
C HIS A 384 -33.66 -23.19 -16.96
N PRO A 385 -34.13 -23.71 -18.11
CA PRO A 385 -35.14 -23.03 -18.89
C PRO A 385 -36.50 -23.11 -18.17
N VAL A 386 -37.29 -22.04 -18.36
CA VAL A 386 -38.62 -21.77 -17.81
C VAL A 386 -39.62 -22.88 -18.13
#